data_AF-A0A7J7NTE1-F1
#
_entry.id   AF-A0A7J7NTE1-F1
#
_cell.length_a   1.000
_cell.length_b   1.000
_cell.length_c   1.000
_cell.angle_alpha   90.00
_cell.angle_beta   90.00
_cell.angle_gamma   90.00
#
_symmetry.space_group_name_H-M   'P 1'
#
loop_
_entity.id
_entity.type
_entity.pdbx_description
1 polymer ?
#
loop_
_entity_poly.entity_id
_entity_poly.type
_entity_poly.pdbx_seq_one_letter_code
_entity_poly.pdbx_strand_id
1 'polypeptide(L)'
;SALTGESLPVTKHPGDGVYSGSTCKQGEIEAVVIATGAHTFFGKATHLEESTTHVGHFQQVLRAIGNFCICSIAVGMLIEIIVIYGIQERGYRAGIDSLLVLLIGGIPIAMPTVLSVTMAIGLHCLSQQGAITKRMTAIEEMAGIDVLCSDKTGTLNLNKLTVDEHMIEVTLECNFTFFSLHNR
;
A
#
# COMPACT_ATOMS: atom_id res chain seq x y z
N SER A 1 14.97 -15.64 -7.94
CA SER A 1 14.38 -14.39 -7.43
C SER A 1 12.93 -14.51 -6.94
N ALA A 2 11.97 -15.05 -7.70
CA ALA A 2 10.53 -14.92 -7.38
C ALA A 2 10.05 -15.55 -6.04
N LEU A 3 10.75 -16.55 -5.50
CA LEU A 3 10.36 -17.23 -4.25
C LEU A 3 11.33 -17.00 -3.07
N THR A 4 12.58 -16.63 -3.35
CA THR A 4 13.64 -16.53 -2.33
C THR A 4 14.33 -15.17 -2.30
N GLY A 5 14.03 -14.25 -3.23
CA GLY A 5 14.72 -12.95 -3.34
C GLY A 5 16.17 -13.02 -3.82
N GLU A 6 16.77 -14.21 -3.89
CA GLU A 6 18.14 -14.44 -4.37
C GLU A 6 18.20 -14.29 -5.91
N SER A 7 19.15 -13.49 -6.40
CA SER A 7 19.37 -13.24 -7.84
C SER A 7 20.18 -14.34 -8.54
N LEU A 8 20.94 -15.14 -7.79
CA LEU A 8 21.74 -16.23 -8.35
C LEU A 8 20.92 -17.53 -8.45
N PRO A 9 21.09 -18.31 -9.54
CA PRO A 9 20.54 -19.66 -9.61
C PRO A 9 21.14 -20.54 -8.51
N VAL A 10 20.30 -21.19 -7.71
CA VAL A 10 20.75 -22.13 -6.68
C VAL A 10 20.79 -23.54 -7.28
N THR A 11 21.95 -24.18 -7.25
CA THR A 11 22.11 -25.58 -7.67
C THR A 11 21.37 -26.50 -6.69
N LYS A 12 20.51 -27.36 -7.21
CA LYS A 12 19.72 -28.33 -6.44
C LYS A 12 20.21 -29.74 -6.70
N HIS A 13 20.31 -30.54 -5.65
CA HIS A 13 20.77 -31.93 -5.70
C HIS A 13 19.60 -32.90 -5.46
N PRO A 14 19.77 -34.20 -5.79
CA PRO A 14 18.76 -35.22 -5.51
C PRO A 14 18.40 -35.26 -4.02
N GLY A 15 17.12 -35.07 -3.69
CA GLY A 15 16.60 -34.97 -2.33
C GLY A 15 16.23 -33.55 -1.88
N ASP A 16 16.61 -32.52 -2.64
CA ASP A 16 16.21 -31.15 -2.35
C ASP A 16 14.78 -30.85 -2.80
N GLY A 17 14.04 -30.10 -1.99
CA GLY A 17 12.72 -29.59 -2.35
C GLY A 17 12.78 -28.51 -3.43
N VAL A 18 11.87 -28.62 -4.42
CA VAL A 18 11.64 -27.61 -5.46
C VAL A 18 10.24 -27.02 -5.28
N TYR A 19 10.13 -25.69 -5.34
CA TYR A 19 8.85 -25.00 -5.14
C TYR A 19 8.10 -24.78 -6.44
N SER A 20 6.77 -24.89 -6.38
CA SER A 20 5.87 -24.53 -7.48
C SER A 20 6.11 -23.08 -7.92
N GLY A 21 6.37 -22.86 -9.21
CA GLY A 21 6.73 -21.56 -9.81
C GLY A 21 8.23 -21.34 -10.05
N SER A 22 9.10 -22.29 -9.69
CA SER A 22 10.54 -22.24 -10.01
C SER A 22 10.80 -22.59 -11.48
N THR A 23 11.75 -21.91 -12.14
CA THR A 23 12.16 -22.20 -13.53
C THR A 23 13.53 -22.87 -13.57
N CYS A 24 13.65 -24.00 -14.28
CA CYS A 24 14.94 -24.62 -14.54
C CYS A 24 15.71 -23.81 -15.58
N LYS A 25 16.94 -23.37 -15.24
CA LYS A 25 17.79 -22.62 -16.17
C LYS A 25 18.71 -23.52 -16.99
N GLN A 26 19.15 -24.65 -16.42
CA GLN A 26 20.06 -25.59 -17.07
C GLN A 26 19.90 -26.98 -16.45
N GLY A 27 19.85 -28.02 -17.29
CA GLY A 27 19.69 -29.42 -16.87
C GLY A 27 18.25 -29.92 -16.96
N GLU A 28 18.09 -31.22 -16.70
CA GLU A 28 16.80 -31.92 -16.60
C GLU A 28 16.59 -32.36 -15.15
N ILE A 29 15.36 -32.22 -14.65
CA ILE A 29 14.99 -32.59 -13.28
C ILE A 29 13.75 -33.46 -13.35
N GLU A 30 13.83 -34.64 -12.76
CA GLU A 30 12.67 -35.48 -12.45
C GLU A 30 12.33 -35.29 -10.96
N ALA A 31 11.08 -34.97 -10.65
CA ALA A 31 10.65 -34.64 -9.29
C ALA A 31 9.29 -35.25 -8.96
N VAL A 32 9.13 -35.65 -7.70
CA VAL A 32 7.85 -36.16 -7.18
C VAL A 32 6.99 -34.99 -6.71
N VAL A 33 5.73 -34.96 -7.16
CA VAL A 33 4.78 -33.92 -6.77
C VAL A 33 4.27 -34.19 -5.35
N ILE A 34 4.70 -33.36 -4.41
CA ILE A 34 4.30 -33.45 -2.98
C ILE A 34 3.02 -32.66 -2.64
N ALA A 35 2.67 -31.65 -3.45
CA ALA A 35 1.48 -30.83 -3.25
C ALA A 35 1.03 -30.17 -4.58
N THR A 36 -0.27 -30.01 -4.77
CA THR A 36 -0.89 -29.37 -5.95
C THR A 36 -1.90 -28.29 -5.55
N GLY A 37 -2.18 -27.36 -6.47
CA GLY A 37 -3.18 -26.30 -6.27
C GLY A 37 -2.93 -25.43 -5.04
N ALA A 38 -3.98 -25.22 -4.24
CA ALA A 38 -3.97 -24.37 -3.04
C ALA A 38 -3.02 -24.83 -1.93
N HIS A 39 -2.62 -26.11 -1.92
CA HIS A 39 -1.70 -26.64 -0.92
C HIS A 39 -0.22 -26.38 -1.24
N THR A 40 0.08 -25.82 -2.42
CA THR A 40 1.44 -25.40 -2.79
C THR A 40 1.86 -24.12 -2.07
N PHE A 41 3.16 -23.83 -2.01
CA PHE A 41 3.67 -22.59 -1.40
C PHE A 41 3.07 -21.33 -2.05
N PHE A 42 2.95 -21.33 -3.37
CA PHE A 42 2.30 -20.25 -4.12
C PHE A 42 0.80 -20.15 -3.83
N GLY A 43 0.10 -21.30 -3.77
CA GLY A 43 -1.33 -21.36 -3.44
C GLY A 43 -1.67 -20.83 -2.03
N LYS A 44 -0.80 -21.11 -1.05
CA LYS A 44 -0.92 -20.54 0.30
C LYS A 44 -0.68 -19.03 0.30
N ALA A 45 0.30 -18.53 -0.46
CA ALA A 45 0.56 -17.09 -0.56
C ALA A 45 -0.63 -16.33 -1.18
N THR A 46 -1.24 -16.86 -2.24
CA THR A 46 -2.43 -16.27 -2.86
C THR A 46 -3.65 -16.26 -1.94
N HIS A 47 -3.81 -17.30 -1.10
CA HIS A 47 -4.92 -17.36 -0.15
C HIS A 47 -4.76 -16.35 1.00
N LEU A 48 -3.53 -15.97 1.36
CA LEU A 48 -3.30 -14.90 2.33
C LEU A 48 -3.68 -13.52 1.77
N GLU A 49 -3.38 -13.23 0.50
CA GLU A 49 -3.75 -11.95 -0.12
C GLU A 49 -5.28 -11.74 -0.19
N GLU A 50 -6.04 -12.79 -0.53
CA GLU A 50 -7.49 -12.70 -0.70
C GLU A 50 -8.24 -12.41 0.62
N SER A 51 -7.66 -12.80 1.76
CA SER A 51 -8.26 -12.62 3.09
C SER A 51 -8.23 -11.19 3.65
N THR A 52 -7.66 -10.22 2.92
CA THR A 52 -7.51 -8.83 3.36
C THR A 52 -8.57 -7.88 2.80
N THR A 53 -9.84 -8.27 2.86
CA THR A 53 -10.95 -7.32 2.76
C THR A 53 -11.09 -6.56 4.09
N HIS A 54 -10.05 -5.83 4.48
CA HIS A 54 -10.16 -4.84 5.56
C HIS A 54 -11.10 -3.73 5.10
N VAL A 55 -12.18 -3.53 5.85
CA VAL A 55 -13.02 -2.33 5.74
C VAL A 55 -12.07 -1.14 5.88
N GLY A 56 -11.88 -0.38 4.81
CA GLY A 56 -10.81 0.62 4.73
C GLY A 56 -10.90 1.60 5.90
N HIS A 57 -9.76 1.89 6.53
CA HIS A 57 -9.64 2.85 7.65
C HIS A 57 -10.41 4.15 7.36
N PHE A 58 -10.31 4.63 6.12
CA PHE A 58 -11.09 5.72 5.56
C PHE A 58 -12.60 5.67 5.84
N GLN A 59 -13.23 4.53 5.58
CA GLN A 59 -14.67 4.36 5.76
C GLN A 59 -15.06 4.45 7.24
N GLN A 60 -14.17 4.05 8.15
CA GLN A 60 -14.40 4.21 9.59
C GLN A 60 -14.36 5.69 10.00
N VAL A 61 -13.40 6.45 9.48
CA VAL A 61 -13.29 7.90 9.72
C VAL A 61 -14.52 8.64 9.20
N LEU A 62 -14.95 8.35 7.96
CA LEU A 62 -16.17 8.92 7.38
C LEU A 62 -17.43 8.59 8.21
N ARG A 63 -17.54 7.37 8.72
CA ARG A 63 -18.64 6.97 9.61
C ARG A 63 -18.60 7.71 10.95
N ALA A 64 -17.42 7.89 11.53
CA ALA A 64 -17.26 8.62 12.78
C ALA A 64 -17.69 10.10 12.62
N ILE A 65 -17.24 10.76 11.56
CA ILE A 65 -17.62 12.15 11.25
C ILE A 65 -19.12 12.24 10.97
N GLY A 66 -19.66 11.31 10.17
CA GLY A 66 -21.10 11.23 9.88
C GLY A 66 -21.94 11.08 11.15
N ASN A 67 -21.55 10.18 12.05
CA ASN A 67 -22.20 10.01 13.35
C ASN A 67 -22.10 11.27 14.22
N PHE A 68 -20.95 11.94 14.25
CA PHE A 68 -20.78 13.19 14.97
C PHE A 68 -21.73 14.28 14.45
N CYS A 69 -21.86 14.44 13.13
CA CYS A 69 -22.82 15.37 12.54
C CYS A 69 -24.27 15.02 12.88
N ILE A 70 -24.66 13.74 12.84
CA ILE A 70 -26.02 13.32 13.21
C ILE A 70 -26.30 13.64 14.69
N CYS A 71 -25.35 13.35 15.57
CA CYS A 71 -25.47 13.67 16.99
C CYS A 71 -25.57 15.18 17.23
N SER A 72 -24.79 16.00 16.52
CA SER A 72 -24.84 17.46 16.69
C SER A 72 -26.18 18.05 16.24
N ILE A 73 -26.74 17.56 15.13
CA ILE A 73 -28.08 17.95 14.66
C ILE A 73 -29.15 17.55 15.68
N ALA A 74 -29.09 16.32 16.20
CA ALA A 74 -30.04 15.84 17.19
C ALA A 74 -30.01 16.69 18.48
N VAL A 75 -28.82 17.04 18.96
CA VAL A 75 -28.67 17.94 20.12
C VAL A 75 -29.15 19.35 19.79
N GLY A 76 -28.85 19.88 18.60
CA GLY A 76 -29.33 21.19 18.15
C GLY A 76 -30.86 21.26 18.08
N MET A 77 -31.50 20.22 17.56
CA MET A 77 -32.96 20.09 17.52
C MET A 77 -33.55 20.08 18.94
N LEU A 78 -32.94 19.34 19.86
CA LEU A 78 -33.38 19.29 21.27
C LEU A 78 -33.30 20.66 21.94
N ILE A 79 -32.19 21.39 21.71
CA ILE A 79 -31.99 22.73 22.26
C ILE A 79 -33.01 23.70 21.69
N GLU A 80 -33.25 23.70 20.38
CA GLU A 80 -34.26 24.58 19.77
C GLU A 80 -35.66 24.33 20.34
N ILE A 81 -36.06 23.07 20.50
CA ILE A 81 -37.34 22.70 21.10
C ILE A 81 -37.44 23.27 22.52
N ILE A 82 -36.40 23.09 23.35
CA ILE A 82 -36.39 23.61 24.74
C ILE A 82 -36.49 25.14 24.75
N VAL A 83 -35.79 25.84 23.86
CA VAL A 83 -35.81 27.31 23.81
C VAL A 83 -37.17 27.84 23.35
N ILE A 84 -37.77 27.24 22.32
CA ILE A 84 -39.06 27.66 21.76
C ILE A 84 -40.19 27.43 22.76
N TYR A 85 -40.26 26.23 23.36
CA TYR A 85 -41.32 25.89 24.32
C TYR A 85 -41.07 26.43 25.73
N GLY A 86 -39.81 26.56 26.16
CA GLY A 86 -39.46 26.95 27.53
C GLY A 86 -39.30 28.45 27.76
N ILE A 87 -38.83 29.22 26.78
CA ILE A 87 -38.49 30.64 26.96
C ILE A 87 -39.40 31.56 26.15
N GLN A 88 -39.77 31.17 24.93
CA GLN A 88 -40.38 32.09 23.97
C GLN A 88 -41.89 31.94 23.78
N GLU A 89 -42.50 30.81 24.21
CA GLU A 89 -43.93 30.47 24.00
C GLU A 89 -44.45 30.87 22.60
N ARG A 90 -43.58 30.79 21.58
CA ARG A 90 -43.91 31.25 20.22
C ARG A 90 -44.76 30.22 19.49
N GLY A 91 -45.58 30.71 18.57
CA GLY A 91 -46.45 29.86 17.75
C GLY A 91 -45.66 28.80 16.98
N TYR A 92 -46.21 27.58 16.95
CA TYR A 92 -45.63 26.37 16.35
C TYR A 92 -45.03 26.56 14.95
N ARG A 93 -45.54 27.51 14.16
CA ARG A 93 -45.06 27.79 12.80
C ARG A 93 -43.60 28.24 12.75
N ALA A 94 -43.15 29.07 13.69
CA ALA A 94 -41.77 29.55 13.70
C ALA A 94 -40.78 28.44 14.11
N GLY A 95 -41.18 27.57 15.04
CA GLY A 95 -40.35 26.45 15.47
C GLY A 95 -40.16 25.38 14.41
N ILE A 96 -41.20 25.10 13.62
CA ILE A 96 -41.10 24.15 12.50
C ILE A 96 -40.15 24.69 11.42
N ASP A 97 -40.20 25.99 11.12
CA ASP A 97 -39.33 26.60 10.11
C ASP A 97 -37.84 26.54 10.53
N SER A 98 -37.53 26.87 11.79
CA SER A 98 -36.18 26.75 12.35
C SER A 98 -35.67 25.31 12.35
N LEU A 99 -36.49 24.34 12.76
CA LEU A 99 -36.13 22.91 12.71
C LEU A 99 -35.81 22.45 11.29
N LEU A 100 -36.61 22.90 10.31
CA LEU A 100 -36.48 22.50 8.92
C LEU A 100 -35.18 23.06 8.30
N VAL A 101 -34.83 24.30 8.61
CA VAL A 101 -33.55 24.92 8.22
C VAL A 101 -32.37 24.18 8.84
N LEU A 102 -32.43 23.85 10.13
CA LEU A 102 -31.38 23.11 10.83
C LEU A 102 -31.21 21.70 10.25
N LEU A 103 -32.31 21.00 9.97
CA LEU A 103 -32.29 19.66 9.39
C LEU A 103 -31.68 19.66 7.99
N ILE A 104 -32.10 20.58 7.11
CA ILE A 104 -31.59 20.66 5.73
C ILE A 104 -30.12 21.08 5.70
N GLY A 105 -29.71 22.02 6.56
CA GLY A 105 -28.33 22.50 6.63
C GLY A 105 -27.37 21.52 7.32
N GLY A 106 -27.87 20.65 8.20
CA GLY A 106 -27.05 19.79 9.04
C GLY A 106 -26.49 18.54 8.34
N ILE A 107 -27.19 17.99 7.34
CA ILE A 107 -26.81 16.68 6.77
C ILE A 107 -25.56 16.83 5.87
N PRO A 108 -24.43 16.16 6.19
CA PRO A 108 -23.17 16.32 5.47
C PRO A 108 -23.12 15.47 4.18
N ILE A 109 -24.08 15.64 3.27
CA ILE A 109 -24.19 14.86 2.01
C ILE A 109 -22.98 15.11 1.07
N ALA A 110 -22.43 16.32 1.11
CA ALA A 110 -21.35 16.72 0.21
C ALA A 110 -19.97 16.17 0.61
N MET A 111 -19.74 15.93 1.91
CA MET A 111 -18.44 15.50 2.46
C MET A 111 -17.86 14.25 1.76
N PRO A 112 -18.59 13.13 1.64
CA PRO A 112 -18.04 11.92 0.99
C PRO A 112 -17.73 12.14 -0.50
N THR A 113 -18.55 12.94 -1.18
CA THR A 113 -18.39 13.22 -2.61
C THR A 113 -17.16 14.07 -2.87
N VAL A 114 -16.99 15.17 -2.14
CA VAL A 114 -15.84 16.08 -2.29
C VAL A 114 -14.54 15.33 -1.99
N LEU A 115 -14.52 14.56 -0.91
CA LEU A 115 -13.35 13.76 -0.51
C LEU A 115 -12.97 12.73 -1.59
N SER A 116 -13.96 12.03 -2.16
CA SER A 116 -13.72 11.06 -3.25
C SER A 116 -13.15 11.73 -4.50
N VAL A 117 -13.64 12.92 -4.86
CA VAL A 117 -13.13 13.68 -6.02
C VAL A 117 -11.70 14.16 -5.76
N THR A 118 -11.40 14.68 -4.58
CA THR A 118 -10.04 15.11 -4.21
C THR A 118 -9.06 13.94 -4.25
N MET A 119 -9.44 12.77 -3.73
CA MET A 119 -8.61 11.57 -3.82
C MET A 119 -8.38 11.15 -5.27
N ALA A 120 -9.43 11.14 -6.11
CA ALA A 120 -9.30 10.80 -7.53
C ALA A 120 -8.32 11.72 -8.27
N ILE A 121 -8.39 13.04 -8.01
CA ILE A 121 -7.46 14.03 -8.58
C ILE A 121 -6.04 13.78 -8.07
N GLY A 122 -5.86 13.52 -6.77
CA GLY A 122 -4.55 13.21 -6.18
C GLY A 122 -3.91 11.97 -6.80
N LEU A 123 -4.68 10.91 -7.00
CA LEU A 123 -4.21 9.68 -7.66
C LEU A 123 -3.87 9.93 -9.13
N HIS A 124 -4.64 10.77 -9.82
CA HIS A 124 -4.35 11.15 -11.20
C HIS A 124 -3.00 11.88 -11.28
N CYS A 125 -2.73 12.80 -10.34
CA CYS A 125 -1.43 13.48 -10.25
C CYS A 125 -0.27 12.52 -9.97
N LEU A 126 -0.45 11.57 -9.04
CA LEU A 126 0.56 10.52 -8.75
C LEU A 126 0.83 9.63 -9.97
N SER A 127 -0.21 9.28 -10.71
CA SER A 127 -0.10 8.48 -11.94
C SER A 127 0.71 9.22 -13.02
N GLN A 128 0.51 10.54 -13.16
CA GLN A 128 1.32 11.37 -14.07
C GLN A 128 2.81 11.42 -13.68
N GLN A 129 3.14 11.16 -12.41
CA GLN A 129 4.53 11.07 -11.92
C GLN A 129 5.10 9.64 -11.98
N GLY A 130 4.34 8.68 -12.53
CA GLY A 130 4.77 7.29 -12.69
C GLY A 130 4.43 6.36 -11.51
N ALA A 131 3.69 6.84 -10.51
CA ALA A 131 3.23 6.02 -9.39
C ALA A 131 1.80 5.51 -9.64
N ILE A 132 1.66 4.20 -9.92
CA ILE A 132 0.36 3.59 -10.23
C ILE A 132 -0.22 2.93 -8.97
N THR A 133 -1.35 3.45 -8.50
CA THR A 133 -2.08 2.94 -7.33
C THR A 133 -3.32 2.16 -7.76
N LYS A 134 -3.54 0.95 -7.22
CA LYS A 134 -4.71 0.10 -7.55
C LYS A 134 -6.01 0.48 -6.82
N ARG A 135 -5.92 1.22 -5.70
CA ARG A 135 -7.06 1.57 -4.84
C ARG A 135 -6.98 3.05 -4.48
N MET A 136 -8.14 3.71 -4.34
CA MET A 136 -8.16 5.12 -3.97
C MET A 136 -7.66 5.36 -2.55
N THR A 137 -7.91 4.44 -1.62
CA THR A 137 -7.47 4.52 -0.22
C THR A 137 -5.95 4.47 -0.04
N ALA A 138 -5.19 4.06 -1.06
CA ALA A 138 -3.74 3.94 -0.98
C ALA A 138 -3.05 5.28 -0.67
N ILE A 139 -3.61 6.40 -1.13
CA ILE A 139 -3.03 7.73 -0.88
C ILE A 139 -3.11 8.15 0.60
N GLU A 140 -4.19 7.78 1.28
CA GLU A 140 -4.36 8.05 2.71
C GLU A 140 -3.46 7.14 3.53
N GLU A 141 -3.42 5.84 3.18
CA GLU A 141 -2.52 4.88 3.82
C GLU A 141 -1.07 5.35 3.69
N MET A 142 -0.64 5.79 2.51
CA MET A 142 0.70 6.37 2.30
C MET A 142 0.97 7.62 3.13
N ALA A 143 -0.03 8.50 3.30
CA ALA A 143 0.12 9.69 4.13
C ALA A 143 0.29 9.38 5.63
N GLY A 144 -0.19 8.21 6.08
CA GLY A 144 -0.04 7.71 7.45
C GLY A 144 1.09 6.70 7.65
N ILE A 145 1.96 6.48 6.66
CA ILE A 145 3.11 5.58 6.82
C ILE A 145 4.17 6.26 7.69
N ASP A 146 4.40 5.71 8.88
CA ASP A 146 5.53 6.07 9.74
C ASP A 146 6.79 5.22 9.45
N VAL A 147 6.60 3.99 8.96
CA VAL A 147 7.69 3.03 8.70
C VAL A 147 7.56 2.44 7.30
N LEU A 148 8.56 2.71 6.46
CA LEU A 148 8.68 2.14 5.13
C LEU A 148 9.68 0.98 5.13
N CYS A 149 9.18 -0.24 5.00
CA CYS A 149 10.01 -1.42 4.75
C CYS A 149 10.25 -1.56 3.25
N SER A 150 11.48 -1.34 2.78
CA SER A 150 11.86 -1.50 1.36
C SER A 150 12.66 -2.79 1.17
N ASP A 151 12.33 -3.56 0.13
CA ASP A 151 13.09 -4.76 -0.24
C ASP A 151 14.39 -4.39 -0.96
N LYS A 152 15.45 -5.19 -0.77
CA LYS A 152 16.77 -4.90 -1.33
C LYS A 152 16.85 -5.27 -2.81
N THR A 153 16.39 -6.46 -3.18
CA THR A 153 16.59 -7.01 -4.54
C THR A 153 15.51 -6.51 -5.49
N GLY A 154 15.89 -5.72 -6.50
CA GLY A 154 14.95 -5.23 -7.52
C GLY A 154 14.13 -4.00 -7.13
N THR A 155 14.28 -3.50 -5.89
CA THR A 155 13.69 -2.22 -5.43
C THR A 155 14.78 -1.19 -5.12
N LEU A 156 15.75 -1.49 -4.23
CA LEU A 156 16.90 -0.60 -3.98
C LEU A 156 18.05 -0.80 -4.98
N ASN A 157 18.30 -2.06 -5.38
CA ASN A 157 19.27 -2.38 -6.42
C ASN A 157 18.53 -2.70 -7.71
N LEU A 158 18.87 -2.01 -8.81
CA LEU A 158 18.63 -2.50 -10.15
C LEU A 158 19.27 -3.89 -10.20
N ASN A 159 18.48 -4.94 -10.44
CA ASN A 159 18.93 -6.33 -10.50
C ASN A 159 19.85 -6.60 -11.71
N LYS A 160 20.91 -5.80 -11.81
CA LYS A 160 21.98 -5.74 -12.78
C LYS A 160 23.27 -5.77 -11.97
N LEU A 161 24.05 -6.84 -12.15
CA LEU A 161 25.43 -6.89 -11.69
C LEU A 161 26.24 -5.95 -12.59
N THR A 162 26.44 -4.71 -12.16
CA THR A 162 27.47 -3.83 -12.73
C THR A 162 28.78 -4.09 -11.99
N VAL A 163 29.81 -4.49 -12.74
CA VAL A 163 31.18 -4.55 -12.22
C VAL A 163 31.66 -3.12 -12.04
N ASP A 164 32.13 -2.79 -10.84
CA ASP A 164 32.79 -1.53 -10.56
C ASP A 164 34.12 -1.49 -11.31
N GLU A 165 34.24 -0.61 -12.31
CA GLU A 165 35.42 -0.48 -13.17
C GLU A 165 36.67 -0.02 -12.38
N HIS A 166 36.53 0.42 -11.13
CA HIS A 166 37.66 0.81 -10.29
C HIS A 166 38.50 -0.35 -9.74
N MET A 167 38.09 -1.60 -9.96
CA MET A 167 38.88 -2.79 -9.63
C MET A 167 39.31 -3.57 -10.89
N ILE A 168 39.60 -2.88 -11.99
CA ILE A 168 40.37 -3.44 -13.10
C ILE A 168 41.81 -2.93 -12.94
N GLU A 169 42.61 -3.62 -12.12
CA GLU A 169 44.06 -3.60 -12.29
C GLU A 169 44.34 -4.21 -13.67
N VAL A 170 44.51 -3.34 -14.66
CA VAL A 170 44.94 -3.68 -16.00
C VAL A 170 46.33 -4.31 -15.88
N THR A 171 46.38 -5.63 -15.76
CA THR A 171 47.60 -6.41 -15.96
C THR A 171 47.87 -6.45 -17.46
N LEU A 172 48.35 -5.33 -18.00
CA LEU A 172 49.04 -5.26 -19.28
C LEU A 172 50.49 -4.93 -18.97
N GLU A 173 51.34 -5.95 -18.91
CA GLU A 173 52.67 -5.85 -19.54
C GLU A 173 53.29 -7.24 -19.73
N CYS A 174 53.41 -7.61 -21.00
CA CYS A 174 54.28 -8.68 -21.48
C CYS A 174 55.76 -8.30 -21.24
N ASN A 175 56.53 -9.23 -20.66
CA ASN A 175 57.97 -9.44 -20.85
C ASN A 175 58.91 -8.21 -20.87
N PHE A 176 59.63 -7.95 -19.76
CA PHE A 176 61.09 -8.14 -19.66
C PHE A 176 61.66 -7.54 -18.34
N THR A 177 62.58 -8.29 -17.73
CA THR A 177 63.61 -7.85 -16.77
C THR A 177 63.26 -7.86 -15.28
N PHE A 178 63.59 -9.01 -14.70
CA PHE A 178 64.02 -9.22 -13.33
C PHE A 178 65.08 -8.17 -12.93
N PHE A 179 64.75 -7.18 -12.10
CA PHE A 179 65.74 -6.58 -11.21
C PHE A 179 65.13 -6.14 -9.88
N SER A 180 65.85 -6.55 -8.84
CA SER A 180 65.58 -6.45 -7.42
C SER A 180 65.76 -5.02 -6.89
N LEU A 181 65.14 -4.77 -5.72
CA LEU A 181 65.34 -3.63 -4.80
C LEU A 181 64.82 -2.27 -5.33
N HIS A 182 64.18 -1.41 -4.55
CA HIS A 182 64.56 -1.00 -3.21
C HIS A 182 63.40 -0.26 -2.52
N ASN A 183 63.29 -0.53 -1.23
CA ASN A 183 62.56 0.21 -0.22
C ASN A 183 62.82 1.74 -0.29
N ARG A 184 61.84 2.52 -0.75
CA ARG A 184 61.41 3.82 -0.22
C ARG A 184 60.26 4.41 -1.04
#